data_AF-A0A955YEK1-F1
#
_entry.id   AF-A0A955YEK1-F1
#
_cell.length_a   1.000
_cell.length_b   1.000
_cell.length_c   1.000
_cell.angle_alpha   90.00
_cell.angle_beta   90.00
_cell.angle_gamma   90.00
#
_symmetry.space_group_name_H-M   'P 1'
#
loop_
_entity.id
_entity.type
_entity.pdbx_description
1 polymer ?
#
loop_
_entity_poly.entity_id
_entity_poly.type
_entity_poly.pdbx_seq_one_letter_code
_entity_poly.pdbx_strand_id
1 'polypeptide(L)'
;MTTSFPSLRITRDGLEPQGAFAVAQAAYLRPDPRTVRELADLCRERSIGIVAHYYMDAELQGVLSACDWPHITIADSLKMADAAVEMAQAGMRTVVVLGVDFMSENARAVLDAAGHTDVEVYRVASDPIG
;
A
#
# COMPACT_ATOMS: atom_id res chain seq x y z
N MET A 1 39.00 -0.96 -8.75
CA MET A 1 37.83 -1.27 -9.59
C MET A 1 36.83 -0.16 -9.36
N THR A 2 36.47 0.59 -10.40
CA THR A 2 35.44 1.64 -10.33
C THR A 2 34.09 0.98 -10.09
N THR A 3 33.55 1.10 -8.89
CA THR A 3 32.16 0.74 -8.61
C THR A 3 31.26 1.65 -9.44
N SER A 4 30.53 1.10 -10.40
CA SER A 4 29.57 1.87 -11.20
C SER A 4 28.53 2.53 -10.28
N PHE A 5 28.12 3.75 -10.61
CA PHE A 5 27.01 4.40 -9.94
C PHE A 5 25.77 3.49 -9.97
N PRO A 6 25.11 3.21 -8.83
CA PRO A 6 23.95 2.34 -8.81
C PRO A 6 22.84 2.89 -9.71
N SER A 7 22.35 2.10 -10.66
CA SER A 7 21.35 2.54 -11.64
C SER A 7 20.40 1.44 -12.05
N LEU A 8 19.17 1.82 -12.39
CA LEU A 8 18.17 0.95 -13.02
C LEU A 8 18.08 1.35 -14.51
N ARG A 9 18.58 0.50 -15.40
CA ARG A 9 18.47 0.73 -16.84
C ARG A 9 17.16 0.13 -17.36
N ILE A 10 16.28 0.96 -17.87
CA ILE A 10 15.03 0.53 -18.52
C ILE A 10 15.32 0.37 -20.00
N THR A 11 15.10 -0.84 -20.52
CA THR A 11 15.23 -1.16 -21.94
C THR A 11 13.85 -1.53 -22.50
N ARG A 12 13.77 -1.82 -23.80
CA ARG A 12 12.56 -2.38 -24.40
C ARG A 12 12.16 -3.71 -23.76
N ASP A 13 13.15 -4.49 -23.35
CA ASP A 13 12.97 -5.90 -22.98
C ASP A 13 12.95 -6.11 -21.46
N GLY A 14 13.25 -5.07 -20.67
CA GLY A 14 13.11 -5.14 -19.23
C GLY A 14 13.87 -4.08 -18.45
N LEU A 15 14.07 -4.39 -17.16
CA LEU A 15 14.75 -3.55 -16.18
C LEU A 15 16.03 -4.25 -15.73
N GLU A 16 17.16 -3.59 -15.98
CA GLU A 16 18.51 -4.11 -15.74
C GLU A 16 19.19 -3.31 -14.62
N PRO A 17 19.22 -3.85 -13.38
CA PRO A 17 19.88 -3.18 -12.26
C PRO A 17 21.40 -3.30 -12.34
N GLN A 18 22.11 -2.20 -12.04
CA GLN A 18 23.57 -2.14 -11.98
C GLN A 18 24.02 -1.68 -10.60
N GLY A 19 24.92 -2.45 -9.96
CA GLY A 19 25.39 -2.21 -8.60
C GLY A 19 24.44 -2.74 -7.51
N ALA A 20 24.99 -3.06 -6.34
CA ALA A 20 24.27 -3.77 -5.28
C ALA A 20 23.00 -3.06 -4.80
N PHE A 21 23.04 -1.73 -4.67
CA PHE A 21 21.87 -0.95 -4.24
C PHE A 21 20.70 -1.04 -5.25
N ALA A 22 20.99 -0.90 -6.55
CA ALA A 22 19.97 -0.99 -7.59
C ALA A 22 19.40 -2.41 -7.72
N VAL A 23 20.23 -3.44 -7.49
CA VAL A 23 19.76 -4.84 -7.45
C VAL A 23 18.77 -5.06 -6.31
N ALA A 24 19.04 -4.51 -5.11
CA ALA A 24 18.11 -4.58 -3.99
C ALA A 24 16.79 -3.85 -4.31
N GLN A 25 16.85 -2.64 -4.85
CA GLN A 25 15.65 -1.88 -5.24
C GLN A 25 14.82 -2.60 -6.32
N ALA A 26 15.48 -3.26 -7.29
CA ALA A 26 14.80 -4.02 -8.34
C ALA A 26 14.07 -5.27 -7.81
N ALA A 27 14.42 -5.78 -6.62
CA ALA A 27 13.68 -6.86 -5.98
C ALA A 27 12.30 -6.38 -5.52
N TYR A 28 12.18 -5.15 -5.02
CA TYR A 28 10.90 -4.56 -4.60
C TYR A 28 9.92 -4.36 -5.76
N LEU A 29 10.44 -4.16 -6.98
CA LEU A 29 9.62 -4.10 -8.20
C LEU A 29 9.07 -5.45 -8.65
N ARG A 30 9.54 -6.55 -8.04
CA ARG A 30 9.13 -7.93 -8.33
C ARG A 30 8.91 -8.69 -7.02
N PRO A 31 7.88 -8.31 -6.24
CA PRO A 31 7.58 -8.96 -4.97
C PRO A 31 7.23 -10.45 -5.15
N ASP A 32 7.33 -11.25 -4.08
CA ASP A 32 6.92 -12.67 -4.09
C ASP A 32 5.45 -12.78 -4.55
N PRO A 33 5.17 -13.41 -5.70
CA PRO A 33 3.81 -13.55 -6.20
C PRO A 33 2.87 -14.27 -5.23
N ARG A 34 3.40 -15.13 -4.35
CA ARG A 34 2.59 -15.79 -3.32
C ARG A 34 2.12 -14.79 -2.27
N THR A 35 3.00 -13.95 -1.75
CA THR A 35 2.64 -12.90 -0.79
C THR A 35 1.62 -11.93 -1.36
N VAL A 36 1.78 -11.53 -2.63
CA VAL A 36 0.81 -10.66 -3.32
C VAL A 36 -0.57 -11.32 -3.41
N ARG A 37 -0.63 -12.60 -3.80
CA ARG A 37 -1.89 -13.35 -3.86
C ARG A 37 -2.54 -13.52 -2.49
N GLU A 38 -1.77 -13.90 -1.48
CA GLU A 38 -2.27 -14.07 -0.11
C GLU A 38 -2.87 -12.76 0.42
N LEU A 39 -2.23 -11.61 0.16
CA LEU A 39 -2.77 -10.30 0.50
C LEU A 39 -4.08 -10.01 -0.25
N ALA A 40 -4.10 -10.23 -1.57
CA ALA A 40 -5.28 -9.99 -2.40
C ALA A 40 -6.49 -10.83 -1.94
N ASP A 41 -6.25 -12.11 -1.66
CA ASP A 41 -7.27 -13.05 -1.20
C ASP A 41 -7.80 -12.65 0.18
N LEU A 42 -6.92 -12.28 1.11
CA LEU A 42 -7.34 -11.78 2.42
C LEU A 42 -8.21 -10.52 2.29
N CYS A 43 -7.81 -9.58 1.43
CA CYS A 43 -8.58 -8.36 1.22
C CYS A 43 -9.95 -8.65 0.63
N ARG A 44 -10.02 -9.55 -0.35
CA ARG A 44 -11.25 -9.97 -1.00
C ARG A 44 -12.20 -10.69 -0.05
N GLU A 45 -11.69 -11.67 0.70
CA GLU A 45 -12.48 -12.45 1.65
C GLU A 45 -13.06 -11.60 2.80
N ARG A 46 -12.32 -10.58 3.23
CA ARG A 46 -12.71 -9.74 4.38
C ARG A 46 -13.28 -8.38 3.98
N SER A 47 -13.42 -8.09 2.68
CA SER A 47 -13.89 -6.80 2.17
C SER A 47 -13.07 -5.63 2.73
N ILE A 48 -11.74 -5.73 2.61
CA ILE A 48 -10.78 -4.75 3.10
C ILE A 48 -10.39 -3.78 1.98
N GLY A 49 -10.46 -2.48 2.26
CA GLY A 49 -9.75 -1.44 1.53
C GLY A 49 -8.40 -1.12 2.17
N ILE A 50 -7.39 -0.78 1.37
CA ILE A 50 -6.08 -0.36 1.86
C ILE A 50 -5.76 1.04 1.36
N VAL A 51 -5.45 1.94 2.29
CA VAL A 51 -4.90 3.26 1.96
C VAL A 51 -3.50 3.37 2.54
N ALA A 52 -2.55 3.85 1.75
CA ALA A 52 -1.16 3.91 2.13
C ALA A 52 -0.52 5.25 1.74
N HIS A 53 0.35 5.77 2.59
CA HIS A 53 1.09 6.99 2.28
C HIS A 53 2.26 6.70 1.33
N TYR A 54 2.49 7.52 0.32
CA TYR A 54 3.57 7.29 -0.67
C TYR A 54 5.01 7.39 -0.12
N TYR A 55 5.19 7.85 1.13
CA TYR A 55 6.49 7.82 1.83
C TYR A 55 6.73 6.51 2.61
N MET A 56 5.85 5.52 2.45
CA MET A 56 6.04 4.19 3.02
C MET A 56 7.29 3.49 2.46
N ASP A 57 7.65 2.39 3.11
CA ASP A 57 8.73 1.52 2.65
C ASP A 57 8.52 1.01 1.21
N ALA A 58 9.60 1.02 0.42
CA ALA A 58 9.55 0.71 -1.01
C ALA A 58 9.19 -0.77 -1.28
N GLU A 59 9.55 -1.70 -0.38
CA GLU A 59 9.19 -3.11 -0.49
C GLU A 59 7.67 -3.28 -0.34
N LEU A 60 7.09 -2.66 0.68
CA LEU A 60 5.64 -2.66 0.89
C LEU A 60 4.91 -2.00 -0.29
N GLN A 61 5.43 -0.89 -0.82
CA GLN A 61 4.84 -0.22 -1.96
C GLN A 61 4.84 -1.13 -3.21
N GLY A 62 5.91 -1.90 -3.39
CA GLY A 62 6.01 -2.92 -4.43
C GLY A 62 4.94 -3.99 -4.32
N VAL A 63 4.72 -4.53 -3.11
CA VAL A 63 3.66 -5.52 -2.84
C VAL A 63 2.27 -4.95 -3.14
N LEU A 64 1.95 -3.76 -2.62
CA LEU A 64 0.65 -3.12 -2.84
C LEU A 64 0.38 -2.82 -4.33
N SER A 65 1.40 -2.36 -5.05
CA SER A 65 1.29 -2.01 -6.47
C SER A 65 1.16 -3.24 -7.39
N ALA A 66 1.67 -4.40 -6.95
CA ALA A 66 1.56 -5.66 -7.69
C ALA A 66 0.24 -6.40 -7.44
N CYS A 67 -0.53 -5.98 -6.43
CA CYS A 67 -1.80 -6.59 -6.06
C CYS A 67 -2.91 -6.26 -7.08
N ASP A 68 -3.74 -7.24 -7.42
CA ASP A 68 -4.86 -7.07 -8.36
C ASP A 68 -6.15 -6.55 -7.71
N TRP A 69 -6.12 -6.33 -6.40
CA TRP A 69 -7.27 -5.87 -5.63
C TRP A 69 -7.53 -4.37 -5.90
N PRO A 70 -8.71 -4.00 -6.41
CA PRO A 70 -8.96 -2.62 -6.87
C PRO A 70 -9.11 -1.61 -5.73
N HIS A 71 -9.30 -2.06 -4.49
CA HIS A 71 -9.50 -1.20 -3.32
C HIS A 71 -8.18 -0.96 -2.57
N ILE A 72 -7.12 -0.64 -3.31
CA ILE A 72 -5.82 -0.23 -2.78
C ILE A 72 -5.50 1.16 -3.36
N THR A 73 -5.10 2.10 -2.51
CA THR A 73 -4.71 3.45 -2.93
C THR A 73 -3.46 3.90 -2.20
N ILE A 74 -2.42 4.26 -2.97
CA ILE A 74 -1.20 4.88 -2.47
C ILE A 74 -1.26 6.37 -2.83
N ALA A 75 -1.37 7.25 -1.83
CA ALA A 75 -1.56 8.69 -2.05
C ALA A 75 -1.07 9.54 -0.88
N ASP A 76 -1.22 10.86 -0.98
CA ASP A 76 -1.06 11.76 0.18
C ASP A 76 -2.20 11.56 1.19
N SER A 77 -2.02 12.05 2.41
CA SER A 77 -2.96 11.82 3.51
C SER A 77 -4.37 12.37 3.28
N LEU A 78 -4.55 13.42 2.46
CA LEU A 78 -5.88 13.95 2.14
C LEU A 78 -6.58 13.00 1.17
N LYS A 79 -5.92 12.63 0.08
CA LYS A 79 -6.51 11.72 -0.91
C LYS A 79 -6.74 10.30 -0.35
N MET A 80 -5.95 9.87 0.63
CA MET A 80 -6.20 8.61 1.36
C MET A 80 -7.58 8.59 2.04
N ALA A 81 -8.00 9.70 2.64
CA ALA A 81 -9.30 9.76 3.32
C ALA A 81 -10.47 9.74 2.33
N ASP A 82 -10.35 10.45 1.21
CA ASP A 82 -11.33 10.38 0.13
C ASP A 82 -11.44 8.96 -0.45
N ALA A 83 -10.30 8.30 -0.69
CA ALA A 83 -10.27 6.93 -1.17
C ALA A 83 -10.93 5.96 -0.17
N ALA A 84 -10.76 6.17 1.14
CA ALA A 84 -11.44 5.37 2.15
C ALA A 84 -12.97 5.48 2.04
N VAL A 85 -13.51 6.67 1.75
CA VAL A 85 -14.95 6.87 1.50
C VAL A 85 -15.38 6.16 0.21
N GLU A 86 -14.61 6.28 -0.87
CA GLU A 86 -14.88 5.56 -2.13
C GLU A 86 -14.92 4.03 -1.90
N MET A 87 -14.01 3.50 -1.07
CA MET A 87 -13.98 2.08 -0.67
C MET A 87 -15.20 1.68 0.15
N ALA A 88 -15.62 2.51 1.12
CA ALA A 88 -16.83 2.28 1.90
C ALA A 88 -18.08 2.23 1.02
N GLN A 89 -18.20 3.14 0.06
CA GLN A 89 -19.29 3.17 -0.92
C GLN A 89 -19.29 1.93 -1.83
N ALA A 90 -18.10 1.38 -2.12
CA ALA A 90 -17.95 0.12 -2.86
C ALA A 90 -18.23 -1.14 -2.02
N GLY A 91 -18.59 -0.99 -0.73
CA GLY A 91 -18.97 -2.08 0.17
C GLY A 91 -17.82 -2.66 0.99
N MET A 92 -16.65 -2.01 1.04
CA MET A 92 -15.59 -2.40 1.96
C MET A 92 -16.01 -2.11 3.40
N ARG A 93 -15.83 -3.09 4.26
CA ARG A 93 -16.23 -3.02 5.68
C ARG A 93 -15.10 -2.58 6.60
N THR A 94 -13.88 -2.64 6.09
CA THR A 94 -12.67 -2.37 6.84
C THR A 94 -11.73 -1.57 5.96
N VAL A 95 -11.11 -0.53 6.50
CA VAL A 95 -10.04 0.23 5.86
C VAL A 95 -8.77 0.09 6.70
N VAL A 96 -7.74 -0.48 6.10
CA VAL A 96 -6.40 -0.59 6.70
C VAL A 96 -5.55 0.56 6.20
N VAL A 97 -4.98 1.31 7.15
CA VAL A 97 -4.19 2.52 6.91
C VAL A 97 -2.72 2.21 7.15
N LEU A 98 -1.92 2.25 6.10
CA LEU A 98 -0.47 2.20 6.17
C LEU A 98 0.07 3.63 6.24
N GLY A 99 0.19 4.13 7.47
CA GLY A 99 0.62 5.49 7.76
C GLY A 99 0.78 5.72 9.25
N VAL A 100 1.04 6.97 9.63
CA VAL A 100 1.13 7.39 11.03
C VAL A 100 -0.27 7.57 11.65
N ASP A 101 -0.34 7.71 12.98
CA ASP A 101 -1.59 7.80 13.74
C ASP A 101 -2.58 8.82 13.17
N PHE A 102 -2.11 10.04 12.93
CA PHE A 102 -2.91 11.13 12.37
C PHE A 102 -3.61 10.76 11.05
N MET A 103 -2.99 9.94 10.20
CA MET A 103 -3.60 9.53 8.92
C MET A 103 -4.79 8.59 9.14
N SER A 104 -4.74 7.75 10.17
CA SER A 104 -5.84 6.86 10.54
C SER A 104 -6.97 7.63 11.21
N GLU A 105 -6.63 8.60 12.07
CA GLU A 105 -7.60 9.53 12.67
C GLU A 105 -8.30 10.38 11.61
N ASN A 106 -7.55 10.88 10.62
CA ASN A 106 -8.11 11.63 9.49
C ASN A 106 -9.06 10.76 8.66
N ALA A 107 -8.66 9.54 8.30
CA ALA A 107 -9.52 8.61 7.56
C ALA A 107 -10.82 8.30 8.33
N ARG A 108 -10.73 8.06 9.64
CA ARG A 108 -11.88 7.86 10.53
C ARG A 108 -12.80 9.08 10.54
N ALA A 109 -12.25 10.27 10.76
CA ALA A 109 -13.04 11.52 10.82
C ALA A 109 -13.78 11.81 9.50
N VAL A 110 -13.14 11.57 8.36
CA VAL A 110 -13.76 11.78 7.04
C VAL A 110 -14.84 10.73 6.75
N LEU A 111 -14.61 9.45 7.10
CA LEU A 111 -15.64 8.41 7.00
C LEU A 111 -16.86 8.73 7.88
N ASP A 112 -16.64 9.21 9.11
CA ASP A 112 -17.73 9.63 10.00
C ASP A 112 -18.54 10.79 9.42
N ALA A 113 -17.86 11.81 8.90
CA ALA A 113 -18.50 12.95 8.24
C ALA A 113 -19.29 12.54 6.99
N ALA A 114 -18.85 11.49 6.29
CA ALA A 114 -19.55 10.90 5.15
C ALA A 114 -20.68 9.93 5.53
N GLY A 115 -20.88 9.64 6.83
CA GLY A 115 -21.93 8.76 7.33
C GLY A 115 -21.57 7.26 7.36
N HIS A 116 -20.29 6.90 7.18
CA HIS A 116 -19.78 5.53 7.17
C HIS A 116 -19.19 5.14 8.54
N THR A 117 -19.96 5.33 9.61
CA THR A 117 -19.53 5.07 11.01
C THR A 117 -19.38 3.58 11.33
N ASP A 118 -19.91 2.71 10.48
CA ASP A 118 -19.90 1.25 10.59
C ASP A 118 -18.66 0.58 9.96
N VAL A 119 -17.91 1.32 9.13
CA VAL A 119 -16.65 0.85 8.55
C VAL A 119 -15.54 0.86 9.60
N GLU A 120 -14.83 -0.24 9.79
CA GLU A 120 -13.72 -0.32 10.75
C GLU A 120 -12.45 0.33 10.16
N VAL A 121 -11.70 1.09 10.96
CA VAL A 121 -10.42 1.69 10.55
C VAL A 121 -9.30 1.11 11.41
N TYR A 122 -8.33 0.46 10.77
CA TYR A 122 -7.16 -0.09 11.45
C TYR A 122 -5.89 0.60 10.96
N ARG A 123 -5.02 0.97 11.90
CA ARG A 123 -3.67 1.42 11.58
C ARG A 123 -2.73 0.23 11.57
N VAL A 124 -1.85 0.16 10.57
CA VAL A 124 -0.72 -0.78 10.61
C VAL A 124 0.33 -0.29 11.58
N ALA A 125 0.67 -1.12 12.56
CA ALA A 125 1.72 -0.88 13.54
C ALA A 125 2.63 -2.11 13.63
N SER A 126 3.92 -1.89 13.89
CA SER A 126 4.85 -2.98 14.22
C SER A 126 4.63 -3.53 15.63
N ASP A 127 4.14 -2.67 16.54
CA ASP A 127 3.78 -3.09 17.88
C ASP A 127 2.49 -3.91 17.84
N PRO A 128 2.42 -5.04 18.57
CA PRO A 128 1.18 -5.79 18.68
C PRO A 128 0.07 -4.94 19.31
N ILE A 129 -1.18 -5.24 18.94
CA ILE A 129 -2.34 -4.66 19.60
C ILE A 129 -2.45 -5.30 20.99
N GLY A 130 -1.98 -4.60 22.03
CA GLY A 130 -2.08 -5.03 23.43
C GLY A 130 -0.81 -4.82 24.24
#